data_AF-A0A2N2TT68-F1
#
_entry.id   AF-A0A2N2TT68-F1
#
_cell.length_a   1.000
_cell.length_b   1.000
_cell.length_c   1.000
_cell.angle_alpha   90.00
_cell.angle_beta   90.00
_cell.angle_gamma   90.00
#
_symmetry.space_group_name_H-M   'P 1'
#
loop_
_entity.id
_entity.type
_entity.pdbx_description
1 polymer ?
#
loop_
_entity_poly.entity_id
_entity_poly.type
_entity_poly.pdbx_seq_one_letter_code
_entity_poly.pdbx_strand_id
1 'polypeptide(L)'
;MTLADILRQVDRSVEGYKIVSVERHPYDKAVSLSNFLLGYRGYIAGGDLEASLEAIRAHIDELIASGKMREKIRNWDLYTLDGDYRVDHMLQHQDLQDDFHRLLGALDLPAFGVDLPVTKRGLRDRTVPAREVLTSGQRIAIQAICAEEFEFFSYEK
;
A
#
# COMPACT_ATOMS: atom_id res chain seq x y z
N MET A 1 -9.63 -2.53 -9.41
CA MET A 1 -10.38 -1.47 -10.10
C MET A 1 -9.44 -0.29 -10.19
N THR A 2 -8.98 0.03 -11.38
CA THR A 2 -8.03 1.12 -11.67
C THR A 2 -8.75 2.46 -11.79
N LEU A 3 -8.01 3.58 -11.83
CA LEU A 3 -8.58 4.89 -12.15
C LEU A 3 -9.28 4.85 -13.51
N ALA A 4 -8.66 4.21 -14.51
CA ALA A 4 -9.25 4.02 -15.83
C ALA A 4 -10.57 3.23 -15.78
N ASP A 5 -10.68 2.21 -14.93
CA ASP A 5 -11.93 1.45 -14.76
C ASP A 5 -13.04 2.32 -14.16
N ILE A 6 -12.71 3.18 -13.20
CA ILE A 6 -13.67 4.10 -12.56
C ILE A 6 -14.19 5.09 -13.59
N LEU A 7 -13.29 5.75 -14.33
CA LEU A 7 -13.66 6.77 -15.33
C LEU A 7 -14.51 6.18 -16.46
N ARG A 8 -14.20 4.96 -16.90
CA ARG A 8 -15.04 4.23 -17.87
C ARG A 8 -16.46 3.95 -17.38
N GLN A 9 -16.66 3.76 -16.07
CA GLN A 9 -17.99 3.49 -15.51
C GLN A 9 -18.85 4.73 -15.34
N VAL A 10 -18.24 5.89 -15.10
CA VAL A 10 -18.98 7.13 -14.79
C VAL A 10 -19.17 8.07 -15.99
N ASP A 11 -18.58 7.75 -17.15
CA ASP A 11 -18.56 8.60 -18.36
C ASP A 11 -18.26 10.08 -18.03
N ARG A 12 -17.27 10.28 -17.16
CA ARG A 12 -16.88 11.60 -16.66
C ARG A 12 -15.38 11.80 -16.77
N SER A 13 -15.02 13.04 -17.08
CA SER A 13 -13.66 13.53 -16.89
C SER A 13 -13.37 13.71 -15.40
N VAL A 14 -12.09 13.62 -15.03
CA VAL A 14 -11.59 14.02 -13.70
C VAL A 14 -11.46 15.53 -13.55
N GLU A 15 -11.74 16.30 -14.60
CA GLU A 15 -11.72 17.75 -14.56
C GLU A 15 -12.60 18.30 -13.43
N GLY A 16 -12.03 19.19 -12.63
CA GLY A 16 -12.70 19.80 -11.47
C GLY A 16 -12.70 18.94 -10.20
N TYR A 17 -12.18 17.71 -10.23
CA TYR A 17 -11.99 16.88 -9.04
C TYR A 17 -10.54 16.94 -8.55
N LYS A 18 -10.36 16.67 -7.25
CA LYS A 18 -9.07 16.37 -6.65
C LYS A 18 -8.93 14.86 -6.50
N ILE A 19 -7.90 14.28 -7.11
CA ILE A 19 -7.61 12.86 -7.02
C ILE A 19 -6.64 12.63 -5.87
N VAL A 20 -7.06 11.81 -4.92
CA VAL A 20 -6.29 11.47 -3.73
C VAL A 20 -6.03 9.97 -3.73
N SER A 21 -4.81 9.57 -3.39
CA SER A 21 -4.46 8.16 -3.21
C SER A 21 -3.55 7.97 -2.01
N VAL A 22 -3.43 6.72 -1.54
CA VAL A 22 -2.52 6.33 -0.48
C VAL A 22 -1.56 5.29 -1.04
N GLU A 23 -0.27 5.51 -0.86
CA GLU A 23 0.76 4.56 -1.24
C GLU A 23 1.56 4.11 -0.01
N ARG A 24 2.20 2.96 -0.14
CA ARG A 24 3.04 2.37 0.89
C ARG A 24 4.28 1.80 0.25
N HIS A 25 5.41 1.88 0.95
CA HIS A 25 6.65 1.28 0.50
C HIS A 25 6.44 -0.17 0.01
N PRO A 26 6.93 -0.55 -1.19
CA PRO A 26 6.68 -1.88 -1.77
C PRO A 26 7.05 -3.06 -0.86
N TYR A 27 8.13 -2.94 -0.09
CA TYR A 27 8.49 -3.95 0.92
C TYR A 27 7.46 -4.10 2.03
N ASP A 28 6.94 -2.99 2.56
CA ASP A 28 5.89 -3.03 3.54
C ASP A 28 4.58 -3.58 2.96
N LYS A 29 4.28 -3.33 1.69
CA LYS A 29 3.14 -3.96 0.99
C LYS A 29 3.29 -5.48 0.96
N ALA A 30 4.45 -5.99 0.54
CA ALA A 30 4.70 -7.43 0.46
C ALA A 30 4.58 -8.13 1.82
N VAL A 31 5.26 -7.60 2.84
CA VAL A 31 5.24 -8.14 4.20
C VAL A 31 3.83 -8.04 4.81
N SER A 32 3.16 -6.91 4.66
CA SER A 32 1.81 -6.70 5.18
C SER A 32 0.78 -7.59 4.50
N LEU A 33 0.90 -7.84 3.19
CA LEU A 33 0.03 -8.73 2.45
C LEU A 33 0.18 -10.17 2.96
N SER A 34 1.41 -10.64 3.10
CA SER A 34 1.68 -11.99 3.60
C SER A 34 1.15 -12.18 5.02
N ASN A 35 1.44 -11.25 5.94
CA ASN A 35 0.90 -11.27 7.30
C ASN A 35 -0.64 -11.26 7.31
N PHE A 36 -1.25 -10.41 6.47
CA PHE A 36 -2.70 -10.33 6.37
C PHE A 36 -3.30 -11.66 5.93
N LEU A 37 -2.82 -12.24 4.83
CA LEU A 37 -3.36 -13.49 4.29
C LEU A 37 -3.22 -14.68 5.26
N LEU A 38 -2.09 -14.76 5.98
CA LEU A 38 -1.87 -15.80 6.99
C LEU A 38 -2.76 -15.61 8.22
N GLY A 39 -2.86 -14.38 8.73
CA GLY A 39 -3.61 -14.08 9.95
C GLY A 39 -5.11 -13.86 9.76
N TYR A 40 -5.59 -13.71 8.51
CA TYR A 40 -6.95 -13.22 8.22
C TYR A 40 -8.04 -14.08 8.87
N ARG A 41 -7.89 -15.41 8.83
CA ARG A 41 -8.86 -16.34 9.42
C ARG A 41 -8.98 -16.17 10.94
N GLY A 42 -7.87 -15.96 11.64
CA GLY A 42 -7.87 -15.68 13.08
C GLY A 42 -8.47 -14.31 13.40
N TYR A 43 -8.14 -13.31 12.57
CA TYR A 43 -8.65 -11.95 12.71
C TYR A 43 -10.18 -11.86 12.62
N ILE A 44 -10.80 -12.50 11.63
CA ILE A 44 -12.28 -12.50 11.49
C ILE A 44 -12.98 -13.29 12.60
N ALA A 45 -12.28 -14.19 13.27
CA ALA A 45 -12.77 -14.90 14.45
C ALA A 45 -12.58 -14.12 15.76
N GLY A 46 -12.09 -12.87 15.68
CA GLY A 46 -11.90 -11.98 16.82
C GLY A 46 -10.48 -11.94 17.39
N GLY A 47 -9.54 -12.71 16.82
CA GLY A 47 -8.13 -12.70 17.20
C GLY A 47 -7.32 -11.56 16.56
N ASP A 48 -6.01 -11.61 16.77
CA ASP A 48 -5.05 -10.64 16.25
C ASP A 48 -4.53 -11.02 14.85
N LEU A 49 -4.22 -10.00 14.04
CA LEU A 49 -3.67 -10.17 12.70
C LEU A 49 -2.13 -10.31 12.75
N GLU A 50 -1.65 -11.38 13.38
CA GLU A 50 -0.22 -11.59 13.64
C GLU A 50 0.23 -13.00 13.24
N ALA A 51 1.13 -13.07 12.25
CA ALA A 51 1.83 -14.29 11.86
C ALA A 51 3.32 -14.18 12.24
N SER A 52 3.99 -15.32 12.43
CA SER A 52 5.43 -15.32 12.70
C SER A 52 6.23 -14.81 11.51
N LEU A 53 7.39 -14.18 11.78
CA LEU A 53 8.27 -13.68 10.71
C LEU A 53 8.74 -14.79 9.76
N GLU A 54 8.96 -16.00 10.28
CA GLU A 54 9.31 -17.17 9.47
C GLU A 54 8.19 -17.56 8.51
N ALA A 55 6.94 -17.63 9.00
CA ALA A 55 5.79 -17.93 8.16
C ALA A 55 5.55 -16.84 7.10
N ILE A 56 5.71 -15.56 7.49
CA ILE A 56 5.60 -14.43 6.57
C ILE A 56 6.64 -14.56 5.44
N ARG A 57 7.90 -14.84 5.78
CA ARG A 57 9.00 -15.01 4.81
C ARG A 57 8.72 -16.15 3.83
N ALA A 58 8.35 -17.33 4.32
CA ALA A 58 8.06 -18.48 3.47
C ALA A 58 6.88 -18.21 2.52
N HIS A 59 5.82 -17.60 3.04
CA HIS A 59 4.63 -17.30 2.23
C HIS A 59 4.89 -16.19 1.19
N ILE A 60 5.84 -15.28 1.41
CA ILE A 60 6.28 -14.32 0.37
C ILE A 60 6.85 -15.04 -0.85
N ASP A 61 7.66 -16.09 -0.66
CA ASP A 61 8.20 -16.87 -1.77
C ASP A 61 7.09 -17.56 -2.57
N GLU A 62 6.08 -18.11 -1.88
CA GLU A 62 4.89 -18.70 -2.52
C GLU A 62 4.09 -17.67 -3.33
N LEU A 63 3.92 -16.46 -2.81
CA LEU A 63 3.23 -15.36 -3.50
C LEU A 63 4.00 -14.87 -4.73
N ILE A 64 5.34 -14.81 -4.65
CA ILE A 64 6.19 -14.45 -5.79
C ILE A 64 6.11 -15.55 -6.85
N ALA A 65 6.29 -16.81 -6.48
CA ALA A 65 6.29 -17.95 -7.40
C ALA A 65 4.93 -18.13 -8.11
N SER A 66 3.83 -17.86 -7.41
CA SER A 66 2.48 -17.95 -7.98
C SER A 66 2.05 -16.73 -8.79
N GLY A 67 2.86 -15.66 -8.85
CA GLY A 67 2.52 -14.40 -9.50
C GLY A 67 1.54 -13.52 -8.70
N LYS A 68 0.91 -14.05 -7.65
CA LYS A 68 -0.04 -13.32 -6.80
C LYS A 68 0.57 -12.10 -6.12
N MET A 69 1.88 -12.11 -5.85
CA MET A 69 2.56 -10.93 -5.32
C MET A 69 2.37 -9.74 -6.26
N ARG A 70 2.68 -9.92 -7.55
CA ARG A 70 2.58 -8.86 -8.58
C ARG A 70 1.17 -8.29 -8.67
N GLU A 71 0.16 -9.15 -8.70
CA GLU A 71 -1.25 -8.75 -8.80
C GLU A 71 -1.74 -7.93 -7.61
N LYS A 72 -1.10 -8.05 -6.46
CA LYS A 72 -1.58 -7.49 -5.19
C LYS A 72 -0.80 -6.29 -4.69
N ILE A 73 0.47 -6.14 -5.05
CA ILE A 73 1.31 -5.05 -4.53
C ILE A 73 1.69 -3.99 -5.55
N ARG A 74 1.60 -4.26 -6.86
CA ARG A 74 1.87 -3.24 -7.88
C ARG A 74 0.62 -2.38 -8.04
N ASN A 75 0.72 -1.13 -7.58
CA ASN A 75 -0.37 -0.17 -7.53
C ASN A 75 -0.27 0.90 -8.62
N TRP A 76 0.78 0.91 -9.44
CA TRP A 76 1.01 1.94 -10.46
C TRP A 76 -0.24 2.33 -11.26
N ASP A 77 -1.03 1.34 -11.69
CA ASP A 77 -2.23 1.56 -12.51
C ASP A 77 -3.42 2.17 -11.72
N LEU A 78 -3.32 2.29 -10.39
CA LEU A 78 -4.35 2.92 -9.55
C LEU A 78 -4.27 4.44 -9.58
N TYR A 79 -3.09 5.01 -9.83
CA TYR A 79 -2.86 6.45 -9.82
C TYR A 79 -2.24 6.97 -11.12
N THR A 80 -2.17 6.13 -12.14
CA THR A 80 -1.81 6.51 -13.50
C THR A 80 -2.95 6.29 -14.49
N LEU A 81 -2.95 7.09 -15.55
CA LEU A 81 -3.85 6.97 -16.70
C LEU A 81 -3.01 7.17 -17.97
N ASP A 82 -3.03 6.18 -18.85
CA ASP A 82 -2.22 6.15 -20.08
C ASP A 82 -0.71 6.32 -19.83
N GLY A 83 -0.24 5.85 -18.66
CA GLY A 83 1.16 5.96 -18.23
C GLY A 83 1.49 7.26 -17.49
N ASP A 84 0.60 8.26 -17.54
CA ASP A 84 0.79 9.53 -16.85
C ASP A 84 0.27 9.47 -15.42
N TYR A 85 1.04 10.01 -14.48
CA TYR A 85 0.61 10.17 -13.10
C TYR A 85 -0.52 11.22 -12.97
N ARG A 86 -1.61 10.88 -12.28
CA ARG A 86 -2.83 11.71 -12.21
C ARG A 86 -3.26 12.12 -10.80
N VAL A 87 -2.57 11.68 -9.75
CA VAL A 87 -2.99 11.96 -8.37
C VAL A 87 -2.51 13.35 -7.91
N ASP A 88 -3.43 14.21 -7.48
CA ASP A 88 -3.10 15.52 -6.90
C ASP A 88 -2.40 15.37 -5.53
N HIS A 89 -2.87 14.43 -4.71
CA HIS A 89 -2.37 14.22 -3.35
C HIS A 89 -2.08 12.74 -3.09
N MET A 90 -0.79 12.40 -3.00
CA MET A 90 -0.34 11.07 -2.60
C MET A 90 0.01 11.07 -1.12
N LEU A 91 -0.76 10.34 -0.32
CA LEU A 91 -0.52 10.16 1.11
C LEU A 91 0.36 8.93 1.30
N GLN A 92 1.36 9.02 2.16
CA GLN A 92 2.23 7.92 2.53
C GLN A 92 1.66 7.20 3.74
N HIS A 93 1.44 5.88 3.62
CA HIS A 93 0.86 5.09 4.70
C HIS A 93 1.67 5.19 6.01
N GLN A 94 3.00 5.34 5.94
CA GLN A 94 3.83 5.48 7.14
C GLN A 94 3.60 6.81 7.88
N ASP A 95 3.18 7.85 7.17
CA ASP A 95 2.96 9.21 7.68
C ASP A 95 1.48 9.62 7.56
N LEU A 96 0.57 8.63 7.50
CA LEU A 96 -0.80 8.80 7.01
C LEU A 96 -1.61 9.88 7.75
N GLN A 97 -1.42 10.00 9.07
CA GLN A 97 -2.10 11.01 9.88
C GLN A 97 -1.66 12.42 9.51
N ASP A 98 -0.35 12.64 9.39
CA ASP A 98 0.23 13.93 9.05
C ASP A 98 -0.11 14.31 7.61
N ASP A 99 -0.05 13.34 6.70
CA ASP A 99 -0.43 13.50 5.30
C ASP A 99 -1.93 13.80 5.14
N PHE A 100 -2.78 13.19 5.97
CA PHE A 100 -4.19 13.50 6.01
C PHE A 100 -4.45 14.93 6.50
N HIS A 101 -3.76 15.39 7.54
CA HIS A 101 -3.85 16.79 7.99
C HIS A 101 -3.36 17.78 6.92
N ARG A 102 -2.29 17.44 6.19
CA ARG A 102 -1.82 18.23 5.04
C ARG A 102 -2.88 18.31 3.94
N LEU A 103 -3.53 17.20 3.62
CA LEU A 103 -4.64 17.16 2.66
C LEU A 103 -5.80 18.06 3.09
N LEU A 104 -6.23 17.98 4.36
CA LEU A 104 -7.31 18.84 4.87
C LEU A 104 -6.96 20.32 4.73
N GLY A 105 -5.73 20.70 5.08
CA GLY A 105 -5.24 22.07 4.88
C GLY A 105 -5.25 22.51 3.42
N ALA A 106 -4.88 21.63 2.49
CA ALA A 106 -4.93 21.91 1.05
C ALA A 106 -6.35 22.04 0.48
N LEU A 107 -7.36 21.55 1.20
CA LEU A 107 -8.77 21.64 0.85
C LEU A 107 -9.52 22.74 1.63
N ASP A 108 -8.80 23.60 2.36
CA ASP A 108 -9.37 24.63 3.25
C ASP A 108 -10.35 24.04 4.29
N LEU A 109 -10.10 22.79 4.71
CA LEU A 109 -10.88 22.10 5.72
C LEU A 109 -10.19 22.15 7.09
N PRO A 110 -10.95 22.21 8.20
CA PRO A 110 -10.37 22.21 9.53
C PRO A 110 -9.70 20.86 9.84
N ALA A 111 -8.41 20.88 10.15
CA ALA A 111 -7.64 19.70 10.55
C ALA A 111 -7.69 19.43 12.07
N PHE A 112 -7.97 20.46 12.89
CA PHE A 112 -7.92 20.34 14.33
C PHE A 112 -9.00 19.37 14.87
N GLY A 113 -8.56 18.34 15.60
CA GLY A 113 -9.43 17.34 16.22
C GLY A 113 -9.97 16.27 15.27
N VAL A 114 -9.44 16.17 14.04
CA VAL A 114 -9.81 15.13 13.07
C VAL A 114 -8.68 14.12 12.94
N ASP A 115 -8.75 13.07 13.76
CA ASP A 115 -7.79 11.96 13.73
C ASP A 115 -8.37 10.75 12.98
N LEU A 116 -7.51 10.05 12.24
CA LEU A 116 -7.90 8.83 11.57
C LEU A 116 -8.15 7.71 12.60
N PRO A 117 -9.24 6.93 12.46
CA PRO A 117 -9.53 5.86 13.39
C PRO A 117 -8.52 4.72 13.25
N VAL A 118 -8.14 4.12 14.37
CA VAL A 118 -7.39 2.86 14.38
C VAL A 118 -8.37 1.71 14.17
N THR A 119 -8.33 1.10 12.99
CA THR A 119 -9.35 0.11 12.57
C THR A 119 -8.90 -1.34 12.62
N LYS A 120 -7.60 -1.62 12.79
CA LYS A 120 -7.04 -2.99 12.82
C LYS A 120 -6.50 -3.35 14.20
N ARG A 121 -6.82 -4.57 14.67
CA ARG A 121 -6.26 -5.19 15.88
C ARG A 121 -5.13 -6.15 15.51
N GLY A 122 -4.07 -6.17 16.30
CA GLY A 122 -2.87 -6.98 16.05
C GLY A 122 -2.14 -6.54 14.78
N LEU A 123 -1.43 -5.43 14.82
CA LEU A 123 -0.56 -5.06 13.71
C LEU A 123 0.74 -5.86 13.80
N ARG A 124 1.34 -6.19 12.65
CA ARG A 124 2.72 -6.69 12.59
C ARG A 124 3.60 -5.78 13.45
N ASP A 125 4.44 -6.38 14.28
CA ASP A 125 5.51 -5.66 14.95
C ASP A 125 6.38 -4.91 13.91
N ARG A 126 6.38 -3.57 14.02
CA ARG A 126 7.13 -2.68 13.14
C ARG A 126 8.50 -2.32 13.68
N THR A 127 8.92 -2.86 14.83
CA THR A 127 10.29 -2.69 15.34
C THR A 127 11.32 -3.23 14.35
N VAL A 128 10.96 -4.26 13.57
CA VAL A 128 11.78 -4.79 12.48
C VAL A 128 11.34 -4.18 11.14
N PRO A 129 12.18 -3.36 10.48
CA PRO A 129 11.90 -2.81 9.15
C PRO A 129 11.58 -3.92 8.14
N ALA A 130 10.64 -3.67 7.23
CA ALA A 130 10.24 -4.67 6.23
C ALA A 130 11.42 -5.18 5.39
N ARG A 131 12.38 -4.30 5.07
CA ARG A 131 13.61 -4.66 4.34
C ARG A 131 14.47 -5.71 5.06
N GLU A 132 14.41 -5.77 6.39
CA GLU A 132 15.16 -6.73 7.22
C GLU A 132 14.39 -8.05 7.42
N VAL A 133 13.07 -8.02 7.21
CA VAL A 133 12.26 -9.23 7.10
C VAL A 133 12.53 -9.93 5.77
N LEU A 134 12.77 -9.20 4.68
CA LEU A 134 12.92 -9.81 3.37
C LEU A 134 14.32 -10.39 3.13
N THR A 135 14.39 -11.51 2.41
CA THR A 135 15.68 -12.00 1.87
C THR A 135 16.12 -11.11 0.71
N SER A 136 17.41 -11.15 0.35
CA SER A 136 17.91 -10.41 -0.81
C SER A 136 17.21 -10.81 -2.12
N GLY A 137 16.90 -12.11 -2.31
CA GLY A 137 16.16 -12.59 -3.47
C GLY A 137 14.74 -12.02 -3.53
N GLN A 138 14.03 -12.00 -2.40
CA GLN A 138 12.70 -11.41 -2.30
C GLN A 138 12.72 -9.91 -2.58
N ARG A 139 13.72 -9.19 -2.05
CA ARG A 139 13.90 -7.76 -2.31
C ARG A 139 14.08 -7.46 -3.78
N ILE A 140 14.93 -8.22 -4.48
CA ILE A 140 15.14 -8.07 -5.92
C ILE A 140 13.84 -8.34 -6.69
N ALA A 141 13.11 -9.40 -6.34
CA ALA A 141 11.84 -9.73 -6.98
C ALA A 141 10.79 -8.62 -6.78
N ILE A 142 10.66 -8.09 -5.56
CA ILE A 142 9.72 -7.01 -5.25
C ILE A 142 10.12 -5.70 -5.94
N GLN A 143 11.42 -5.38 -6.01
CA GLN A 143 11.91 -4.23 -6.78
C GLN A 143 11.55 -4.34 -8.26
N ALA A 144 11.67 -5.52 -8.85
CA ALA A 144 11.28 -5.74 -10.25
C ALA A 144 9.76 -5.67 -10.45
N ILE A 145 8.96 -6.15 -9.49
CA ILE A 145 7.50 -6.09 -9.54
C ILE A 145 6.98 -4.65 -9.45
N CYS A 146 7.58 -3.82 -8.60
CA CYS A 146 7.14 -2.45 -8.33
C CYS A 146 8.16 -1.41 -8.86
N ALA A 147 8.78 -1.69 -10.01
CA ALA A 147 9.90 -0.90 -10.51
C ALA A 147 9.51 0.57 -10.72
N GLU A 148 8.32 0.81 -11.27
CA GLU A 148 7.77 2.13 -11.50
C GLU A 148 7.57 2.90 -10.18
N GLU A 149 7.08 2.23 -9.13
CA GLU A 149 6.93 2.86 -7.82
C GLU A 149 8.26 3.20 -7.16
N PHE A 150 9.25 2.30 -7.25
CA PHE A 150 10.58 2.58 -6.71
C PHE A 150 11.24 3.79 -7.38
N GLU A 151 11.11 3.88 -8.71
CA GLU A 151 11.64 4.99 -9.47
C GLU A 151 10.90 6.30 -9.18
N PHE A 152 9.58 6.30 -9.34
CA PHE A 152 8.75 7.51 -9.25
C PHE A 152 8.77 8.12 -7.85
N PHE A 153 8.67 7.31 -6.79
CA PHE A 153 8.69 7.79 -5.41
C PHE A 153 10.09 7.85 -4.80
N SER A 154 11.14 7.52 -5.57
CA SER A 154 12.53 7.48 -5.10
C SER A 154 12.70 6.64 -3.82
N TYR A 155 12.00 5.51 -3.73
CA TYR A 155 12.06 4.63 -2.57
C TYR A 155 13.44 3.96 -2.43
N GLU A 156 13.87 3.76 -1.19
CA GLU A 156 15.11 3.06 -0.89
C GLU A 156 14.99 1.56 -1.25
N LYS A 157 15.98 1.05 -1.98
CA LYS A 157 16.05 -0.33 -2.47
C LYS A 157 16.74 -1.29 -1.48
#